data_AF-A0A957SBF6-F1
#
_entry.id   AF-A0A957SBF6-F1
#
_cell.length_a   1.000
_cell.length_b   1.000
_cell.length_c   1.000
_cell.angle_alpha   90.00
_cell.angle_beta   90.00
_cell.angle_gamma   90.00
#
_symmetry.space_group_name_H-M   'P 1'
#
loop_
_entity.id
_entity.type
_entity.pdbx_description
1 polymer ?
#
loop_
_entity_poly.entity_id
_entity_poly.type
_entity_poly.pdbx_seq_one_letter_code
_entity_poly.pdbx_strand_id
1 'polypeptide(L)'
;DEHYSWGQPVYATAGGKIAYICYDMPDLRPGMPPDPRMFRDDPRRLLGNAVAISHGNGEFSYYGHLQQASLKVAQGEMVKRGALLGYVGNSGQSPGPHLHFHLMEGPNPFIDQGLPVRFSHFEAGGQFFETPMVIPTRMIVSRPE
;
A
#
# COMPACT_ATOMS: atom_id res chain seq x y z
N ASP A 1 12.28 -15.93 8.49
CA ASP A 1 11.26 -16.82 7.93
C ASP A 1 9.84 -16.57 8.41
N GLU A 2 9.58 -15.65 9.34
CA GLU A 2 8.22 -15.21 9.67
C GLU A 2 8.14 -13.69 9.68
N HIS A 3 7.70 -13.09 8.57
CA HIS A 3 7.29 -11.69 8.59
C HIS A 3 5.79 -11.69 8.88
N TYR A 4 5.41 -11.19 10.05
CA TYR A 4 4.01 -11.14 10.50
C TYR A 4 3.03 -10.59 9.45
N SER A 5 3.48 -9.60 8.70
CA SER A 5 2.72 -8.89 7.68
C SER A 5 2.51 -9.69 6.40
N TRP A 6 3.36 -10.67 6.08
CA TRP A 6 3.28 -11.43 4.81
C TRP A 6 1.93 -12.14 4.68
N GLY A 7 1.28 -12.00 3.53
CA GLY A 7 0.00 -12.65 3.24
C GLY A 7 -1.19 -12.06 4.02
N GLN A 8 -1.01 -10.98 4.78
CA GLN A 8 -2.14 -10.30 5.40
C GLN A 8 -3.01 -9.61 4.34
N PRO A 9 -4.35 -9.62 4.47
CA PRO A 9 -5.23 -9.02 3.49
C PRO A 9 -5.14 -7.48 3.51
N VAL A 10 -5.18 -6.88 2.33
CA VAL A 10 -5.19 -5.42 2.15
C VAL A 10 -6.55 -5.00 1.62
N TYR A 11 -7.19 -4.05 2.31
CA TYR A 11 -8.54 -3.58 1.98
C TYR A 11 -8.54 -2.11 1.58
N ALA A 12 -9.47 -1.74 0.70
CA ALA A 12 -9.71 -0.35 0.32
C ALA A 12 -10.16 0.48 1.53
N THR A 13 -9.46 1.57 1.83
CA THR A 13 -9.77 2.48 2.95
C THR A 13 -11.03 3.31 2.67
N ALA A 14 -11.30 3.59 1.39
CA ALA A 14 -12.51 4.25 0.89
C ALA A 14 -12.91 3.69 -0.48
N GLY A 15 -14.16 3.94 -0.89
CA GLY A 15 -14.66 3.53 -2.20
C GLY A 15 -14.18 4.47 -3.31
N GLY A 16 -14.13 3.98 -4.55
CA GLY A 16 -13.66 4.75 -5.68
C GLY A 16 -13.38 3.89 -6.92
N LYS A 17 -12.78 4.51 -7.93
CA LYS A 17 -12.37 3.83 -9.17
C LYS A 17 -10.91 3.40 -9.07
N ILE A 18 -10.59 2.15 -9.41
CA ILE A 18 -9.21 1.71 -9.57
C ILE A 18 -8.57 2.49 -10.73
N ALA A 19 -7.69 3.43 -10.39
CA ALA A 19 -7.07 4.37 -11.33
C ALA A 19 -5.76 3.83 -11.91
N TYR A 20 -5.05 3.00 -11.15
CA TYR A 20 -3.78 2.41 -11.54
C TYR A 20 -3.63 1.02 -10.92
N ILE A 21 -2.97 0.13 -11.66
CA ILE A 21 -2.57 -1.18 -11.20
C ILE A 21 -1.17 -1.52 -11.72
N CYS A 22 -0.36 -2.14 -10.87
CA CYS A 22 0.80 -2.92 -11.27
C CYS A 22 0.63 -4.30 -10.65
N TYR A 23 0.76 -5.36 -11.44
CA TYR A 23 0.38 -6.72 -11.04
C TYR A 23 1.42 -7.79 -11.43
N ASP A 24 2.48 -7.39 -12.12
CA ASP A 24 3.45 -8.24 -12.80
C ASP A 24 4.83 -8.25 -12.12
N MET A 25 4.95 -7.63 -10.94
CA MET A 25 6.22 -7.55 -10.22
C MET A 25 6.44 -8.82 -9.38
N PRO A 26 7.61 -9.47 -9.49
CA PRO A 26 7.93 -10.61 -8.64
C PRO A 26 8.10 -10.16 -7.18
N ASP A 27 7.79 -11.06 -6.24
CA ASP A 27 8.21 -10.88 -4.84
C ASP A 27 9.71 -11.13 -4.73
N LEU A 28 10.38 -10.27 -3.96
CA LEU A 28 11.82 -10.39 -3.71
C LEU A 28 12.07 -10.92 -2.31
N ARG A 29 13.23 -11.57 -2.12
CA ARG A 29 13.67 -11.95 -0.77
C ARG A 29 13.94 -10.69 0.06
N PRO A 30 13.55 -10.66 1.35
CA PRO A 30 13.91 -9.56 2.24
C PRO A 30 15.40 -9.26 2.21
N GLY A 31 15.77 -7.98 2.16
CA GLY A 31 17.15 -7.51 2.03
C GLY A 31 17.80 -7.66 0.64
N MET A 32 17.13 -8.26 -0.34
CA MET A 32 17.63 -8.33 -1.71
C MET A 32 17.25 -7.05 -2.48
N PRO A 33 18.23 -6.26 -2.97
CA PRO A 33 17.91 -5.09 -3.77
C PRO A 33 17.31 -5.51 -5.12
N PRO A 34 16.22 -4.86 -5.58
CA PRO A 34 15.66 -5.09 -6.90
C PRO A 34 16.65 -4.65 -8.00
N ASP A 35 16.55 -5.29 -9.16
CA ASP A 35 17.24 -4.83 -10.36
C ASP A 35 16.66 -3.47 -10.80
N PRO A 36 17.46 -2.38 -10.87
CA PRO A 36 16.97 -1.05 -11.25
C PRO A 36 16.28 -1.01 -12.62
N ARG A 37 16.58 -1.97 -13.50
CA ARG A 37 15.97 -2.09 -14.82
C ARG A 37 14.45 -2.35 -14.75
N MET A 38 13.96 -2.90 -13.64
CA MET A 38 12.53 -3.19 -13.42
C MET A 38 11.65 -1.94 -13.32
N PHE A 39 12.25 -0.75 -13.14
CA PHE A 39 11.55 0.50 -12.88
C PHE A 39 11.70 1.56 -13.99
N ARG A 40 12.47 1.27 -15.04
CA ARG A 40 12.86 2.30 -16.03
C ARG A 40 11.70 2.88 -16.83
N ASP A 41 10.71 2.05 -17.14
CA ASP A 41 9.59 2.47 -17.97
C ASP A 41 8.49 3.19 -17.17
N ASP A 42 8.43 2.93 -15.87
CA ASP A 42 7.50 3.58 -14.96
C ASP A 42 8.06 3.59 -13.52
N PRO A 43 8.40 4.77 -12.97
CA PRO A 43 8.93 4.87 -11.61
C PRO A 43 7.94 4.37 -10.55
N ARG A 44 6.64 4.31 -10.82
CA ARG A 44 5.63 3.78 -9.89
C ARG A 44 5.81 2.30 -9.60
N ARG A 45 6.55 1.57 -10.46
CA ARG A 45 6.95 0.18 -10.21
C ARG A 45 7.89 0.04 -9.01
N LEU A 46 8.47 1.14 -8.49
CA LEU A 46 9.15 1.13 -7.18
C LEU A 46 8.22 0.66 -6.06
N LEU A 47 6.92 0.91 -6.17
CA LEU A 47 5.90 0.41 -5.25
C LEU A 47 5.58 -1.09 -5.45
N GLY A 48 6.23 -1.79 -6.38
CA GLY A 48 5.95 -3.19 -6.68
C GLY A 48 4.57 -3.40 -7.28
N ASN A 49 3.95 -4.54 -6.97
CA ASN A 49 2.54 -4.72 -7.26
C ASN A 49 1.74 -3.75 -6.39
N ALA A 50 0.91 -2.96 -7.04
CA ALA A 50 0.27 -1.82 -6.40
C ALA A 50 -1.10 -1.54 -6.99
N VAL A 51 -1.95 -0.92 -6.18
CA VAL A 51 -3.29 -0.45 -6.56
C VAL A 51 -3.39 1.03 -6.19
N ALA A 52 -3.90 1.84 -7.10
CA ALA A 52 -4.36 3.19 -6.77
C ALA A 52 -5.87 3.31 -6.94
N ILE A 53 -6.53 3.96 -6.00
CA ILE A 53 -7.96 4.24 -6.05
C ILE A 53 -8.14 5.74 -6.14
N SER A 54 -8.85 6.21 -7.16
CA SER A 54 -9.37 7.58 -7.21
C SER A 54 -10.70 7.64 -6.47
N HIS A 55 -10.78 8.50 -5.46
CA HIS A 55 -11.99 8.71 -4.65
C HIS A 55 -12.88 9.84 -5.21
N GLY A 56 -12.48 10.45 -6.33
CA GLY A 56 -13.05 11.69 -6.83
C GLY A 56 -12.38 12.93 -6.22
N ASN A 57 -12.73 14.11 -6.70
CA ASN A 57 -12.21 15.40 -6.20
C ASN A 57 -10.67 15.54 -6.15
N GLY A 58 -9.95 14.76 -6.94
CA GLY A 58 -8.50 14.74 -6.92
C GLY A 58 -7.89 13.95 -5.76
N GLU A 59 -8.66 13.21 -4.96
CA GLU A 59 -8.13 12.38 -3.87
C GLU A 59 -7.80 10.97 -4.34
N PHE A 60 -6.61 10.48 -3.96
CA PHE A 60 -6.13 9.15 -4.31
C PHE A 60 -5.56 8.42 -3.10
N SER A 61 -5.84 7.13 -2.99
CA SER A 61 -5.10 6.22 -2.12
C SER A 61 -4.24 5.26 -2.92
N TYR A 62 -3.04 4.96 -2.41
CA TYR A 62 -2.12 3.98 -3.01
C TYR A 62 -1.81 2.88 -2.00
N TYR A 63 -1.71 1.65 -2.50
CA TYR A 63 -1.36 0.44 -1.75
C TYR A 63 -0.24 -0.27 -2.51
N GLY A 64 0.95 -0.35 -1.93
CA GLY A 64 2.15 -0.91 -2.55
C GLY A 64 2.71 -2.15 -1.85
N HIS A 65 3.73 -2.73 -2.48
CA HIS A 65 4.45 -3.94 -2.10
C HIS A 65 3.55 -5.17 -1.96
N LEU A 66 2.48 -5.23 -2.76
CA LEU A 66 1.56 -6.36 -2.74
C LEU A 66 2.22 -7.63 -3.29
N GLN A 67 1.73 -8.78 -2.86
CA GLN A 67 2.24 -10.08 -3.25
C GLN A 67 2.00 -10.36 -4.74
N GLN A 68 2.96 -11.04 -5.37
CA GLN A 68 2.88 -11.48 -6.76
C GLN A 68 1.60 -12.30 -6.97
N ALA A 69 0.87 -11.98 -8.04
CA ALA A 69 -0.39 -12.65 -8.41
C ALA A 69 -1.49 -12.63 -7.34
N SER A 70 -1.44 -11.67 -6.40
CA SER A 70 -2.38 -11.61 -5.27
C SER A 70 -3.57 -10.66 -5.47
N LEU A 71 -3.46 -9.73 -6.43
CA LEU A 71 -4.45 -8.66 -6.64
C LEU A 71 -5.82 -9.24 -7.02
N LYS A 72 -6.87 -8.64 -6.46
CA LYS A 72 -8.28 -9.09 -6.59
C LYS A 72 -9.16 -8.11 -7.37
N VAL A 73 -8.56 -7.06 -7.93
CA VAL A 73 -9.24 -5.97 -8.63
C VAL A 73 -8.58 -5.70 -9.97
N ALA A 74 -9.31 -5.06 -10.88
CA ALA A 74 -8.83 -4.66 -12.19
C ALA A 74 -8.83 -3.13 -12.39
N GLN A 75 -7.99 -2.64 -13.31
CA GLN A 75 -7.99 -1.22 -13.67
C GLN A 75 -9.35 -0.78 -14.20
N GLY A 76 -9.85 0.36 -13.71
CA GLY A 76 -11.15 0.91 -14.05
C GLY A 76 -12.32 0.37 -13.24
N GLU A 77 -12.13 -0.67 -12.41
CA GLU A 77 -13.16 -1.24 -11.54
C GLU A 77 -13.62 -0.22 -10.48
N MET A 78 -14.91 -0.26 -10.12
CA MET A 78 -15.47 0.51 -9.01
C MET A 78 -15.50 -0.36 -7.75
N VAL A 79 -14.82 0.10 -6.69
CA VAL A 79 -14.76 -0.62 -5.41
C VAL A 79 -15.42 0.17 -4.29
N LYS A 80 -15.90 -0.55 -3.27
CA LYS A 80 -16.40 0.04 -2.03
C LYS A 80 -15.32 0.03 -0.96
N ARG A 81 -15.47 0.86 0.07
CA ARG A 81 -14.69 0.75 1.30
C ARG A 81 -14.75 -0.68 1.83
N GLY A 82 -13.60 -1.23 2.22
CA GLY A 82 -13.48 -2.61 2.71
C GLY A 82 -13.36 -3.66 1.61
N ALA A 83 -13.36 -3.30 0.33
CA ALA A 83 -13.10 -4.25 -0.75
C ALA A 83 -11.68 -4.83 -0.62
N LEU A 84 -11.54 -6.14 -0.77
CA LEU A 84 -10.24 -6.81 -0.80
C LEU A 84 -9.49 -6.42 -2.07
N LEU A 85 -8.29 -5.87 -1.91
CA LEU A 85 -7.44 -5.44 -3.02
C LEU A 85 -6.41 -6.49 -3.39
N GLY A 86 -5.89 -7.21 -2.40
CA GLY A 86 -4.85 -8.20 -2.53
C GLY A 86 -4.25 -8.55 -1.17
N TYR A 87 -3.02 -9.04 -1.17
CA TYR A 87 -2.32 -9.46 0.04
C TYR A 87 -0.95 -8.80 0.12
N VAL A 88 -0.48 -8.55 1.34
CA VAL A 88 0.86 -7.99 1.58
C VAL A 88 1.92 -8.95 1.07
N GLY A 89 2.87 -8.43 0.30
CA GLY A 89 4.00 -9.17 -0.24
C GLY A 89 5.30 -8.45 0.02
N ASN A 90 6.26 -8.60 -0.90
CA ASN A 90 7.56 -7.94 -0.86
C ASN A 90 8.07 -7.62 -2.28
N SER A 91 7.17 -7.19 -3.16
CA SER A 91 7.50 -6.79 -4.53
C SER A 91 7.98 -5.33 -4.60
N GLY A 92 8.76 -5.02 -5.63
CA GLY A 92 9.32 -3.67 -5.84
C GLY A 92 10.48 -3.34 -4.90
N GLN A 93 10.66 -2.06 -4.59
CA GLN A 93 11.72 -1.58 -3.72
C GLN A 93 11.27 -1.64 -2.26
N SER A 94 11.43 -2.81 -1.63
CA SER A 94 11.01 -3.06 -0.25
C SER A 94 12.10 -3.77 0.55
N PRO A 95 12.42 -3.33 1.78
CA PRO A 95 13.41 -4.02 2.63
C PRO A 95 12.90 -5.36 3.17
N GLY A 96 11.58 -5.54 3.24
CA GLY A 96 10.91 -6.74 3.73
C GLY A 96 9.39 -6.55 3.76
N PRO A 97 8.59 -7.62 3.93
CA PRO A 97 7.14 -7.57 3.83
C PRO A 97 6.49 -6.48 4.68
N HIS A 98 5.78 -5.55 4.05
CA HIS A 98 4.98 -4.51 4.69
C HIS A 98 4.00 -3.90 3.69
N LEU A 99 2.97 -3.20 4.19
CA LEU A 99 2.11 -2.38 3.35
C LEU A 99 2.69 -0.97 3.25
N HIS A 100 2.97 -0.53 2.04
CA HIS A 100 3.21 0.89 1.75
C HIS A 100 1.87 1.55 1.40
N PHE A 101 1.51 2.63 2.08
CA PHE A 101 0.21 3.28 1.93
C PHE A 101 0.35 4.80 1.83
N HIS A 102 -0.34 5.40 0.85
CA HIS A 102 -0.50 6.84 0.73
C HIS A 102 -1.98 7.23 0.67
N LEU A 103 -2.29 8.44 1.17
CA LEU A 103 -3.45 9.22 0.78
C LEU A 103 -2.91 10.58 0.31
N MET A 104 -3.31 11.04 -0.88
CA MET A 104 -2.67 12.20 -1.53
C MET A 104 -3.59 12.91 -2.53
N GLU A 105 -3.21 14.13 -2.89
CA GLU A 105 -3.85 14.91 -3.96
C GLU A 105 -3.27 14.54 -5.33
N GLY A 106 -4.03 13.86 -6.19
CA GLY A 106 -3.58 13.49 -7.53
C GLY A 106 -2.98 12.09 -7.66
N PRO A 107 -2.69 11.66 -8.89
CA PRO A 107 -2.38 10.27 -9.21
C PRO A 107 -0.89 9.90 -9.16
N ASN A 108 0.03 10.81 -8.83
CA ASN A 108 1.47 10.60 -8.89
C ASN A 108 2.12 10.51 -7.50
N PRO A 109 2.43 9.29 -7.00
CA PRO A 109 2.91 9.07 -5.63
C PRO A 109 4.28 9.66 -5.29
N PHE A 110 4.98 10.29 -6.25
CA PHE A 110 6.33 10.85 -6.04
C PHE A 110 6.39 12.37 -6.01
N ILE A 111 5.33 13.07 -6.44
CA ILE A 111 5.32 14.53 -6.52
C ILE A 111 4.09 15.16 -5.85
N ASP A 112 3.00 14.40 -5.78
CA ASP A 112 1.73 14.86 -5.24
C ASP A 112 1.77 14.92 -3.71
N GLN A 113 1.08 15.89 -3.12
CA GLN A 113 1.13 16.13 -1.68
C GLN A 113 0.29 15.09 -0.93
N GLY A 114 0.86 14.60 0.18
CA GLY A 114 0.14 13.74 1.11
C GLY A 114 -0.99 14.49 1.81
N LEU A 115 -2.15 13.86 1.90
CA LEU A 115 -3.30 14.36 2.66
C LEU A 115 -3.27 13.79 4.09
N PRO A 116 -3.80 14.50 5.09
CA PRO A 116 -3.89 13.99 6.45
C PRO A 116 -4.73 12.70 6.54
N VAL A 117 -4.15 11.64 7.10
CA VAL A 117 -4.85 10.37 7.35
C VAL A 117 -5.09 10.21 8.84
N ARG A 118 -6.32 9.84 9.22
CA ARG A 118 -6.64 9.43 10.58
C ARG A 118 -6.67 7.92 10.70
N PHE A 119 -5.90 7.40 11.64
CA PHE A 119 -5.92 6.00 12.03
C PHE A 119 -6.68 5.84 13.33
N SER A 120 -7.36 4.70 13.47
CA SER A 120 -8.07 4.28 14.69
C SER A 120 -7.99 2.77 14.80
N HIS A 121 -8.16 2.23 16.00
CA HIS A 121 -8.12 0.78 16.26
C HIS A 121 -6.83 0.14 15.74
N PHE A 122 -5.69 0.76 16.07
CA PHE A 122 -4.37 0.28 15.68
C PHE A 122 -3.46 0.16 16.90
N GLU A 123 -2.37 -0.55 16.74
CA GLU A 123 -1.37 -0.70 17.78
C GLU A 123 0.00 -0.22 17.32
N ALA A 124 0.68 0.56 18.14
CA ALA A 124 2.04 0.99 17.84
C ALA A 124 2.86 1.06 19.12
N GLY A 125 4.09 0.53 19.05
CA GLY A 125 4.99 0.48 20.20
C GLY A 125 4.38 -0.25 21.41
N GLY A 126 3.53 -1.26 21.19
CA GLY A 126 2.83 -2.00 22.25
C GLY A 126 1.65 -1.27 22.90
N GLN A 127 1.26 -0.10 22.38
CA GLN A 127 0.09 0.64 22.83
C GLN A 127 -1.03 0.56 21.81
N PHE A 128 -2.24 0.25 22.28
CA PHE A 128 -3.45 0.27 21.46
C PHE A 128 -4.09 1.67 21.44
N PHE A 129 -4.54 2.10 20.27
CA PHE A 129 -5.13 3.40 20.01
C PHE A 129 -6.52 3.23 19.40
N GLU A 130 -7.56 3.58 20.15
CA GLU A 130 -8.96 3.48 19.72
C GLU A 130 -9.47 4.78 19.08
N THR A 131 -9.07 5.91 19.63
CA THR A 131 -9.54 7.23 19.19
C THR A 131 -8.86 7.64 17.87
N PRO A 132 -9.63 8.08 16.85
CA PRO A 132 -9.06 8.52 15.57
C PRO A 132 -8.06 9.67 15.71
N MET A 133 -6.81 9.45 15.30
CA MET A 133 -5.75 10.46 15.33
C MET A 133 -4.92 10.48 14.04
N VAL A 134 -4.34 11.64 13.74
CA VAL A 134 -3.37 11.79 12.66
C VAL A 134 -2.00 11.39 13.20
N ILE A 135 -1.27 10.55 12.47
CA ILE A 135 0.12 10.21 12.80
C ILE A 135 1.00 11.30 12.18
N PRO A 136 1.67 12.15 12.98
CA PRO A 136 2.21 13.40 12.46
C PRO A 136 3.47 13.27 11.59
N THR A 137 4.25 12.19 11.69
CA THR A 137 5.53 12.11 10.94
C THR A 137 6.05 10.69 10.70
N ARG A 138 6.03 9.80 11.69
CA ARG A 138 6.48 8.40 11.55
C ARG A 138 6.06 7.59 12.77
N MET A 139 5.45 6.44 12.56
CA MET A 139 5.12 5.52 13.63
C MET A 139 5.20 4.10 13.11
N ILE A 140 5.97 3.25 13.81
CA ILE A 140 6.04 1.82 13.50
C ILE A 140 4.89 1.15 14.25
N VAL A 141 3.94 0.63 13.49
CA VAL A 141 2.78 -0.13 13.98
C VAL A 141 3.21 -1.59 14.05
N SER A 142 3.35 -2.11 15.27
CA SER A 142 3.62 -3.53 15.56
C SER A 142 2.65 -3.99 16.64
N ARG A 143 2.17 -5.24 16.56
CA ARG A 143 1.38 -5.90 17.62
C ARG A 143 2.29 -6.51 18.70
N PRO A 144 1.79 -6.89 19.89
CA PRO A 144 2.56 -7.58 20.89
C PRO A 144 2.64 -9.06 20.48
N GLU A 145 3.64 -9.76 21.03
CA GLU A 145 3.80 -11.21 20.90
C GLU A 145 2.59 -11.98 21.45
#